data_AF-A0A6I2MBJ9-F1
#
_entry.id   AF-A0A6I2MBJ9-F1
#
_cell.length_a   1.000
_cell.length_b   1.000
_cell.length_c   1.000
_cell.angle_alpha   90.00
_cell.angle_beta   90.00
_cell.angle_gamma   90.00
#
_symmetry.space_group_name_H-M   'P 1'
#
loop_
_entity.id
_entity.type
_entity.pdbx_description
1 polymer ?
#
loop_
_entity_poly.entity_id
_entity_poly.type
_entity_poly.pdbx_seq_one_letter_code
_entity_poly.pdbx_strand_id
1 'polypeptide(L)' 'MGYKANPDDRSDNVEKLQDMVQNTIENIEKAQETAEFSSGEERARIEAKNHRREESLEGFRAEIRDEATARENGYK' A
#
# COMPACT_ATOMS: atom_id res chain seq x y z
N MET A 1 2.62 1.01 15.76
CA MET A 1 3.40 -0.25 15.88
C MET A 1 4.33 -0.28 14.67
N GLY A 2 5.63 -0.02 14.85
CA GLY A 2 6.57 -0.08 13.73
C GLY A 2 6.81 -1.53 13.35
N TYR A 3 6.46 -1.92 12.13
CA TYR A 3 6.78 -3.26 11.62
C TYR A 3 8.30 -3.28 11.41
N LYS A 4 9.02 -3.86 12.38
CA LYS A 4 10.47 -4.03 12.29
C LYS A 4 10.67 -5.15 11.26
N ALA A 5 11.21 -4.83 10.09
CA ALA A 5 11.55 -5.82 9.08
C ALA A 5 12.48 -6.86 9.71
N ASN A 6 12.02 -8.10 9.82
CA ASN A 6 12.90 -9.20 10.22
C ASN A 6 13.84 -9.46 9.03
N PRO A 7 15.17 -9.37 9.23
CA PRO A 7 16.14 -9.52 8.14
C PRO A 7 16.26 -10.96 7.61
N ASP A 8 15.79 -11.96 8.37
CA ASP A 8 15.98 -13.38 8.07
C ASP A 8 15.18 -13.92 6.88
N ASP A 9 14.15 -13.20 6.41
CA ASP A 9 13.50 -13.55 5.16
C ASP A 9 12.93 -12.33 4.43
N ARG A 10 13.77 -11.70 3.60
CA ARG A 10 13.33 -10.56 2.75
C ARG A 10 12.44 -10.98 1.59
N SER A 11 12.31 -12.28 1.31
CA SER A 11 11.40 -12.75 0.25
C SER A 11 9.95 -12.53 0.66
N ASP A 12 9.63 -12.82 1.92
CA ASP A 12 8.35 -12.55 2.56
C ASP A 12 7.94 -11.07 2.56
N ASN A 13 8.90 -10.14 2.74
CA ASN A 13 8.59 -8.71 2.86
C ASN A 13 8.08 -8.13 1.54
N VAL A 14 8.69 -8.51 0.41
CA VAL A 14 8.22 -8.08 -0.92
C VAL A 14 6.82 -8.60 -1.20
N GLU A 15 6.56 -9.89 -0.92
CA GLU A 15 5.24 -10.50 -1.12
C GLU A 15 4.17 -9.84 -0.24
N LYS A 16 4.46 -9.63 1.05
CA LYS A 16 3.55 -8.91 1.97
C LYS A 16 3.26 -7.48 1.52
N LEU A 17 4.27 -6.76 1.03
CA LEU A 17 4.08 -5.41 0.50
C LEU A 17 3.24 -5.41 -0.78
N GLN A 18 3.44 -6.38 -1.67
CA GLN A 18 2.62 -6.55 -2.88
C GLN A 18 1.15 -6.85 -2.52
N ASP A 19 0.91 -7.72 -1.54
CA ASP A 19 -0.43 -8.00 -1.03
C ASP A 19 -1.07 -6.75 -0.42
N MET A 20 -0.34 -5.96 0.37
CA MET A 20 -0.84 -4.71 0.91
C MET A 20 -1.17 -3.69 -0.17
N VAL A 21 -0.36 -3.61 -1.24
CA VAL A 21 -0.64 -2.77 -2.41
C VAL A 21 -1.95 -3.20 -3.08
N GLN A 22 -2.09 -4.49 -3.40
CA GLN A 22 -3.30 -5.01 -4.07
C GLN A 22 -4.55 -4.77 -3.22
N ASN A 23 -4.50 -5.11 -1.93
CA ASN A 23 -5.60 -4.86 -1.00
C ASN A 23 -5.95 -3.37 -0.89
N THR A 24 -4.95 -2.48 -0.92
CA THR A 24 -5.18 -1.03 -0.85
C THR A 24 -5.84 -0.51 -2.12
N ILE A 25 -5.43 -0.99 -3.30
CA ILE A 25 -6.05 -0.65 -4.59
C ILE A 25 -7.52 -1.10 -4.60
N GLU A 26 -7.81 -2.35 -4.24
CA GLU A 26 -9.20 -2.83 -4.16
C GLU A 26 -10.05 -2.01 -3.17
N ASN A 27 -9.47 -1.60 -2.05
CA ASN A 27 -10.16 -0.76 -1.08
C ASN A 27 -10.43 0.66 -1.59
N ILE A 28 -9.56 1.20 -2.46
CA ILE A 28 -9.80 2.48 -3.14
C ILE A 28 -10.95 2.31 -4.12
N GLU A 29 -10.92 1.28 -4.96
CA GLU A 29 -11.96 1.00 -5.98
C GLU A 29 -13.34 0.79 -5.34
N LYS A 30 -13.45 -0.08 -4.33
CA LYS A 30 -14.70 -0.32 -3.58
C LYS A 30 -15.21 0.95 -2.90
N ALA A 31 -14.32 1.77 -2.35
CA ALA A 31 -14.69 3.03 -1.73
C ALA A 31 -15.14 4.05 -2.79
N GLN A 32 -14.50 4.07 -3.96
CA GLN A 32 -14.88 4.95 -5.07
C GLN A 32 -16.29 4.62 -5.58
N GLU A 33 -16.61 3.33 -5.75
CA GLU A 33 -17.97 2.88 -6.07
C GLU A 33 -18.98 3.37 -5.02
N THR A 34 -18.64 3.27 -3.74
CA THR A 34 -19.49 3.82 -2.66
C THR A 34 -19.64 5.35 -2.75
N ALA A 35 -18.59 6.06 -3.16
CA ALA A 35 -18.60 7.51 -3.30
C ALA A 35 -19.53 8.00 -4.42
N GLU A 36 -19.75 7.19 -5.47
CA GLU A 36 -20.68 7.50 -6.56
C GLU A 36 -22.12 7.62 -6.08
N PHE A 37 -22.51 6.83 -5.08
CA PHE A 37 -23.83 6.86 -4.46
C PHE A 37 -23.91 7.76 -3.22
N SER A 38 -22.77 8.31 -2.78
CA SER A 38 -22.67 9.19 -1.62
C SER A 38 -22.71 10.66 -2.03
N SER A 39 -23.10 11.54 -1.10
CA SER A 39 -23.17 12.99 -1.37
C SER A 39 -22.64 13.81 -0.19
N GLY A 40 -22.30 15.07 -0.49
CA GLY A 40 -21.85 16.05 0.49
C GLY A 40 -20.64 15.57 1.29
N GLU A 41 -20.77 15.58 2.60
CA GLU A 41 -19.68 15.29 3.53
C GLU A 41 -19.18 13.84 3.42
N GLU A 42 -20.07 12.86 3.17
CA GLU A 42 -19.66 11.46 3.08
C GLU A 42 -18.77 11.20 1.88
N ARG A 43 -19.13 11.77 0.72
CA ARG A 43 -18.31 11.69 -0.49
C ARG A 43 -16.92 12.32 -0.26
N ALA A 44 -16.88 13.52 0.35
CA ALA A 44 -15.62 14.19 0.66
C ALA A 44 -14.74 13.39 1.62
N ARG A 45 -15.33 12.72 2.62
CA ARG A 45 -14.61 11.82 3.54
C ARG A 45 -14.01 10.63 2.82
N ILE A 46 -14.76 10.02 1.91
CA ILE A 46 -14.30 8.88 1.11
C ILE A 46 -13.14 9.29 0.21
N GLU A 47 -13.28 10.38 -0.54
CA GLU A 47 -12.24 10.92 -1.43
C GLU A 47 -10.97 11.27 -0.64
N ALA A 48 -11.09 11.96 0.49
CA ALA A 48 -9.94 12.27 1.35
C ALA A 48 -9.24 11.01 1.91
N LYS A 49 -10.00 9.95 2.19
CA LYS A 49 -9.43 8.67 2.64
C LYS A 49 -8.73 7.95 1.49
N ASN A 50 -9.27 8.00 0.28
CA ASN A 50 -8.64 7.44 -0.91
C ASN A 50 -7.34 8.17 -1.24
N HIS A 51 -7.30 9.50 -1.16
CA HIS A 51 -6.07 10.28 -1.34
C HIS A 51 -4.94 9.83 -0.39
N ARG A 52 -5.22 9.64 0.89
CA ARG A 52 -4.21 9.13 1.86
C ARG A 52 -3.75 7.70 1.56
N ARG A 53 -4.62 6.88 0.97
CA ARG A 53 -4.25 5.52 0.53
C ARG A 53 -3.33 5.58 -0.70
N GLU A 54 -3.57 6.51 -1.62
CA GLU A 54 -2.68 6.75 -2.77
C GLU A 54 -1.28 7.17 -2.30
N GLU A 55 -1.18 8.09 -1.34
CA GLU A 55 0.12 8.45 -0.72
C GLU A 55 0.80 7.24 -0.06
N SER A 56 0.03 6.37 0.60
CA SER A 56 0.56 5.15 1.21
C SER A 56 1.03 4.14 0.16
N LEU A 57 0.36 4.04 -0.99
CA LEU A 57 0.75 3.19 -2.11
C LEU A 57 2.10 3.62 -2.68
N GLU A 58 2.39 4.92 -2.75
CA GLU A 58 3.71 5.41 -3.17
C GLU A 58 4.81 4.92 -2.21
N GLY A 59 4.55 4.99 -0.90
CA GLY A 59 5.45 4.45 0.13
C GLY A 59 5.71 2.96 -0.05
N PHE A 60 4.65 2.15 -0.19
CA PHE A 60 4.80 0.70 -0.40
C PHE A 60 5.55 0.37 -1.69
N ARG A 61 5.31 1.12 -2.77
CA ARG A 61 6.02 0.93 -4.05
C ARG A 61 7.51 1.26 -3.93
N ALA A 62 7.86 2.28 -3.15
CA ALA A 62 9.25 2.61 -2.87
C ALA A 62 9.92 1.50 -2.05
N GLU A 63 9.27 1.03 -0.97
CA GLU A 63 9.78 -0.06 -0.14
C GLU A 63 9.95 -1.37 -0.94
N ILE A 64 9.00 -1.74 -1.80
CA ILE A 64 9.12 -2.91 -2.68
C ILE A 64 10.37 -2.80 -3.56
N ARG A 65 10.64 -1.62 -4.12
CA ARG A 65 11.80 -1.40 -4.97
C ARG A 65 13.09 -1.55 -4.17
N ASP A 66 13.17 -0.92 -3.00
CA ASP A 66 14.35 -0.99 -2.14
C ASP A 66 14.63 -2.42 -1.69
N GLU A 67 13.60 -3.16 -1.29
CA GLU A 67 13.69 -4.58 -0.89
C GLU A 67 14.10 -5.48 -2.08
N ALA A 68 13.53 -5.25 -3.27
CA ALA A 68 13.89 -5.98 -4.48
C ALA A 68 15.34 -5.74 -4.90
N THR A 69 15.80 -4.48 -4.85
CA THR A 69 17.20 -4.11 -5.12
C THR A 69 18.15 -4.68 -4.06
N ALA A 70 17.75 -4.71 -2.79
CA ALA A 70 18.53 -5.32 -1.72
C ALA A 70 18.64 -6.85 -1.86
N ARG A 71 17.62 -7.50 -2.44
CA ARG A 71 17.65 -8.93 -2.80
C ARG A 71 18.59 -9.20 -3.98
N GLU A 72 18.53 -8.39 -5.03
CA GLU A 72 19.36 -8.55 -6.24
C GLU A 72 20.85 -8.30 -5.97
N ASN A 73 21.17 -7.29 -5.17
CA ASN A 73 22.56 -6.93 -4.87
C ASN A 73 23.28 -7.94 -3.98
N GLY A 74 22.60 -8.99 -3.52
CA GLY A 74 23.15 -10.04 -2.69
C GLY A 74 23.54 -9.50 -1.32
N TYR A 75 22.94 -10.06 -0.27
CA TYR A 75 23.54 -9.94 1.05
C TYR A 75 25.02 -10.37 0.98
N LYS A 76 25.94 -9.41 1.03
CA LYS A 76 27.31 -9.65 1.48
C LYS A 76 27.37 -9.45 2.99
#